data_AF-A0A518V266-F1
#
_entry.id   AF-A0A518V266-F1
#
_cell.length_a   1.000
_cell.length_b   1.000
_cell.length_c   1.000
_cell.angle_alpha   90.00
_cell.angle_beta   90.00
_cell.angle_gamma   90.00
#
_symmetry.space_group_name_H-M   'P 1'
#
loop_
_entity.id
_entity.type
_entity.pdbx_description
1 polymer ?
#
loop_
_entity_poly.entity_id
_entity_poly.type
_entity_poly.pdbx_seq_one_letter_code
_entity_poly.pdbx_strand_id
1 'polypeptide(L)'
;MKKRLVMWAIGFEHQVDTFYNFMKGEEDTNLTFNHLVPTKDMAMDFIEDYLAISYVPIPVTIISYSEDGTFAYAYDPLHEWE
;
A
#
# COMPACT_ATOMS: atom_id res chain seq x y z
N MET A 1 -12.84 -19.61 -10.28
CA MET A 1 -12.07 -18.35 -10.31
C MET A 1 -11.04 -18.39 -9.19
N LYS A 2 -9.74 -18.27 -9.48
CA LYS A 2 -8.73 -18.13 -8.41
C LYS A 2 -8.94 -16.77 -7.74
N LYS A 3 -9.17 -16.74 -6.44
CA LYS A 3 -9.26 -15.49 -5.66
C LYS A 3 -7.87 -14.83 -5.71
N ARG A 4 -7.79 -13.60 -6.22
CA ARG A 4 -6.53 -12.84 -6.21
C ARG A 4 -6.23 -12.39 -4.79
N LEU A 5 -4.94 -12.37 -4.44
CA LEU A 5 -4.49 -11.93 -3.13
C LEU A 5 -4.58 -10.41 -3.07
N VAL A 6 -5.20 -9.88 -2.02
CA VAL A 6 -5.27 -8.44 -1.74
C VAL A 6 -4.43 -8.18 -0.50
N MET A 7 -3.49 -7.25 -0.63
CA MET A 7 -2.71 -6.68 0.46
C MET A 7 -3.06 -5.19 0.59
N TRP A 8 -2.49 -4.52 1.59
CA TRP A 8 -2.79 -3.12 1.87
C TRP A 8 -1.50 -2.31 1.92
N ALA A 9 -1.47 -1.21 1.17
CA ALA A 9 -0.45 -0.19 1.31
C ALA A 9 -0.98 0.97 2.15
N ILE A 10 -0.08 1.82 2.63
CA ILE A 10 -0.44 3.09 3.28
C ILE A 10 -0.02 4.19 2.30
N GLY A 11 -1.00 4.89 1.72
CA GLY A 11 -0.75 5.98 0.78
C GLY A 11 -0.89 7.35 1.42
N PHE A 12 -0.19 8.33 0.88
CA PHE A 12 -0.34 9.73 1.27
C PHE A 12 -1.49 10.39 0.50
N GLU A 13 -2.46 10.95 1.21
CA GLU A 13 -3.71 11.46 0.64
C GLU A 13 -3.49 12.54 -0.42
N HIS A 14 -2.43 13.35 -0.29
CA HIS A 14 -2.16 14.49 -1.17
C HIS A 14 -1.13 14.20 -2.27
N GLN A 15 -0.62 12.97 -2.36
CA GLN A 15 0.35 12.58 -3.39
C GLN A 15 0.01 11.23 -3.99
N VAL A 16 -0.38 11.27 -5.26
CA VAL A 16 -0.64 10.07 -6.06
C VAL A 16 0.63 9.21 -6.11
N ASP A 17 0.44 7.89 -6.07
CA ASP A 17 1.48 6.87 -6.19
C ASP A 17 2.62 7.00 -5.17
N THR A 18 2.34 7.61 -4.02
CA THR A 18 3.30 7.78 -2.92
C THR A 18 2.86 6.96 -1.72
N PHE A 19 3.70 5.99 -1.33
CA PHE A 19 3.38 4.99 -0.32
C PHE A 19 4.42 4.97 0.79
N TYR A 20 3.98 4.69 2.02
CA TYR A 20 4.88 4.53 3.15
C TYR A 20 5.71 3.24 3.02
N ASN A 21 7.03 3.35 3.14
CA ASN A 21 7.96 2.24 3.10
C ASN A 21 8.36 1.81 4.52
N PHE A 22 7.86 0.66 4.98
CA PHE A 22 8.11 0.16 6.33
C PHE A 22 9.58 -0.14 6.63
N MET A 23 10.41 -0.38 5.60
CA MET A 23 11.84 -0.65 5.77
C MET A 23 12.66 0.63 5.89
N LYS A 24 12.27 1.71 5.20
CA LYS A 24 12.99 2.99 5.24
C LYS A 24 12.46 3.95 6.31
N GLY A 25 11.19 3.84 6.65
CA GLY A 25 10.50 4.76 7.56
C GLY A 25 10.09 6.09 6.91
N GLU A 26 10.03 6.13 5.59
CA GLU A 26 9.67 7.32 4.77
C GLU A 26 8.84 6.89 3.55
N GLU A 27 8.30 7.84 2.80
CA GLU A 27 7.57 7.58 1.58
C GLU A 27 8.48 7.20 0.40
N ASP A 28 7.95 6.37 -0.48
CA ASP A 28 8.58 5.99 -1.75
C ASP A 28 7.49 5.88 -2.82
N THR A 29 7.87 6.08 -4.08
CA THR A 29 6.98 5.91 -5.24
C THR A 29 7.10 4.52 -5.86
N ASN A 30 8.13 3.76 -5.49
CA ASN A 30 8.33 2.41 -5.98
C ASN A 30 7.66 1.38 -5.06
N LEU A 31 6.40 1.05 -5.34
CA LEU A 31 5.65 0.06 -4.57
C LEU A 31 6.34 -1.32 -4.64
N THR A 32 6.81 -1.77 -3.49
CA THR A 32 7.41 -3.10 -3.27
C THR A 32 6.73 -3.80 -2.08
N PHE A 33 7.10 -5.04 -1.77
CA PHE A 33 6.59 -5.75 -0.59
C PHE A 33 6.87 -5.02 0.73
N ASN A 34 7.86 -4.14 0.76
CA ASN A 34 8.18 -3.29 1.92
C ASN A 34 7.12 -2.21 2.21
N HIS A 35 6.07 -2.11 1.39
CA HIS A 35 4.96 -1.16 1.55
C HIS A 35 3.66 -1.88 1.89
N LEU A 36 3.68 -3.22 1.98
CA LEU A 36 2.46 -4.01 2.04
C LEU A 36 2.29 -4.66 3.40
N VAL A 37 1.09 -4.54 3.94
CA VAL A 37 0.61 -5.32 5.09
C VAL A 37 -0.53 -6.25 4.70
N PRO A 38 -0.73 -7.37 5.41
CA PRO A 38 -1.72 -8.38 5.04
C PRO A 38 -3.18 -7.93 5.14
N THR A 39 -3.49 -6.96 6.01
CA THR A 39 -4.88 -6.58 6.33
C THR A 39 -5.05 -5.07 6.43
N LYS A 40 -6.28 -4.60 6.24
CA LYS A 40 -6.65 -3.19 6.42
C LYS A 40 -6.40 -2.74 7.86
N ASP A 41 -6.80 -3.57 8.82
CA ASP A 41 -6.70 -3.26 10.25
C ASP A 41 -5.24 -3.00 10.63
N MET A 42 -4.30 -3.82 10.16
CA MET A 42 -2.87 -3.55 10.37
C MET A 42 -2.38 -2.23 9.76
N ALA A 43 -2.92 -1.85 8.59
CA ALA A 43 -2.58 -0.57 7.98
C ALA A 43 -3.14 0.60 8.80
N MET A 44 -4.39 0.47 9.27
CA MET A 44 -5.04 1.47 10.11
C MET A 44 -4.36 1.62 11.47
N ASP A 45 -4.10 0.52 12.17
CA ASP A 45 -3.41 0.52 13.46
C ASP A 45 -2.04 1.22 13.33
N PHE A 46 -1.29 0.93 12.25
CA PHE A 46 -0.02 1.60 12.01
C PHE A 46 -0.18 3.10 11.75
N ILE A 47 -1.21 3.51 10.99
CA ILE A 47 -1.48 4.94 10.74
C ILE A 47 -1.80 5.65 12.06
N GLU A 48 -2.69 5.07 12.87
CA GLU A 48 -3.14 5.66 14.15
C GLU A 48 -2.00 5.78 15.16
N ASP A 49 -1.12 4.77 15.23
CA ASP A 49 -0.03 4.72 16.20
C ASP A 49 1.20 5.57 15.80
N TYR A 50 1.49 5.67 14.50
CA TYR A 50 2.79 6.18 14.02
C TYR A 50 2.73 7.30 12.99
N LEU A 51 1.60 7.49 12.28
CA LEU A 51 1.51 8.41 11.16
C LEU A 51 0.52 9.56 11.42
N ALA A 52 0.61 10.59 10.59
CA ALA A 52 -0.25 11.77 10.69
C ALA A 52 -1.63 11.53 10.03
N ILE A 53 -2.50 12.55 10.10
CA ILE A 53 -3.90 12.51 9.62
C ILE A 53 -4.02 12.34 8.10
N SER A 54 -2.93 12.51 7.34
CA SER A 54 -2.92 12.53 5.86
C SER A 54 -2.56 11.19 5.21
N TYR A 55 -2.66 10.07 5.94
CA TYR A 55 -2.40 8.73 5.38
C TYR A 55 -3.67 7.89 5.38
N VAL A 56 -3.81 7.08 4.33
CA VAL A 56 -4.98 6.23 4.14
C VAL A 56 -4.58 4.83 3.65
N PRO A 57 -5.30 3.78 4.07
CA PRO A 57 -5.04 2.42 3.61
C PRO A 57 -5.55 2.22 2.17
N ILE A 58 -4.69 1.74 1.29
CA ILE A 58 -4.98 1.48 -0.14
C ILE A 58 -4.96 -0.03 -0.40
N PRO A 59 -6.03 -0.63 -0.94
CA PRO A 59 -6.03 -2.04 -1.31
C PRO A 59 -5.20 -2.27 -2.58
N VAL A 60 -4.26 -3.19 -2.50
CA VAL A 60 -3.37 -3.61 -3.60
C VAL A 60 -3.65 -5.06 -3.96
N THR A 61 -4.15 -5.27 -5.18
CA THR A 61 -4.36 -6.60 -5.75
C THR A 61 -3.07 -7.12 -6.36
N ILE A 62 -2.57 -8.24 -5.84
CA ILE A 62 -1.40 -8.93 -6.39
C ILE A 62 -1.85 -9.82 -7.55
N ILE A 63 -1.35 -9.51 -8.74
CA ILE A 63 -1.67 -10.24 -9.99
C ILE A 63 -0.74 -11.44 -10.13
N SER A 64 0.56 -11.25 -9.90
CA SER A 64 1.60 -12.29 -9.93
C SER A 64 2.84 -11.81 -9.18
N TYR A 65 3.65 -12.74 -8.69
CA TYR A 65 4.94 -12.46 -8.08
C TYR A 65 5.98 -13.48 -8.54
N SER A 66 7.24 -13.07 -8.60
CA SER A 66 8.40 -13.89 -8.97
C SER A 66 9.30 -14.14 -7.76
N GLU A 67 10.14 -15.17 -7.85
CA GLU A 67 11.09 -15.54 -6.78
C GLU A 67 12.15 -14.47 -6.52
N ASP A 68 12.38 -13.57 -7.48
CA ASP A 68 13.30 -12.42 -7.36
C ASP A 68 12.72 -11.26 -6.52
N GLY A 69 11.49 -11.39 -6.02
CA GLY A 69 10.81 -10.37 -5.21
C GLY A 69 10.04 -9.31 -6.00
N THR A 70 10.00 -9.42 -7.33
CA THR A 70 9.17 -8.55 -8.18
C THR A 70 7.72 -9.04 -8.18
N PHE A 71 6.77 -8.12 -8.26
CA PHE A 71 5.36 -8.48 -8.43
C PHE A 71 4.64 -7.50 -9.36
N ALA A 72 3.67 -8.05 -10.09
CA ALA A 72 2.69 -7.27 -10.82
C ALA A 72 1.49 -7.04 -9.90
N TYR A 73 1.03 -5.80 -9.85
CA TYR A 73 -0.06 -5.39 -9.00
C TYR A 73 -1.01 -4.44 -9.72
N ALA A 74 -2.20 -4.30 -9.15
CA ALA A 74 -3.15 -3.26 -9.49
C ALA A 74 -3.75 -2.72 -8.18
N TYR A 75 -3.92 -1.42 -8.10
CA TYR A 75 -4.70 -0.75 -7.08
C TYR A 75 -5.53 0.32 -7.79
N ASP A 76 -6.67 0.65 -7.20
CA ASP A 76 -7.38 1.84 -7.64
C ASP A 76 -6.65 3.02 -6.99
N PRO A 77 -6.07 3.94 -7.78
CA PRO A 77 -5.49 5.15 -7.22
C PRO A 77 -6.57 5.85 -6.39
N LEU A 78 -6.17 6.43 -5.26
CA LEU A 78 -7.04 7.25 -4.44
C LEU A 78 -7.77 8.22 -5.37
N HIS A 79 -9.07 7.99 -5.56
CA HIS A 79 -9.93 8.98 -6.17
C HIS A 79 -9.92 10.14 -5.17
N GLU A 80 -9.08 11.15 -5.42
CA GLU A 80 -9.36 12.49 -4.93
C GLU A 80 -10.78 12.79 -5.42
N TRP A 81 -11.70 12.91 -4.46
CA TRP A 81 -12.99 13.50 -4.72
C TRP A 81 -12.71 14.95 -5.11
N GLU A 82 -12.96 15.30 -6.38
CA GLU A 82 -13.21 16.71 -6.76
C GLU A 82 -14.23 17.36 -5.80
#